data_AF-A0A7S0GEL8-F1
#
_entry.id   AF-A0A7S0GEL8-F1
#
_cell.length_a   1.000
_cell.length_b   1.000
_cell.length_c   1.000
_cell.angle_alpha   90.00
_cell.angle_beta   90.00
_cell.angle_gamma   90.00
#
_symmetry.space_group_name_H-M   'P 1'
#
loop_
_entity.id
_entity.type
_entity.pdbx_description
1 polymer ?
#
loop_
_entity_poly.entity_id
_entity_poly.type
_entity_poly.pdbx_seq_one_letter_code
_entity_poly.pdbx_strand_id
1 'polypeptide(L)'
;IFRGISACAVRESIYTSGYLGLAPVVTSHLSKNIDFFDGKPFAANIMGACIAGITAGTLTHPIDTAKTVIQADLSAKQYSTARAAFPMLINEGGIPSLFKGYISRTVRICGAFFVCMSIREYALDIKTESSSRA
;
A
#
# COMPACT_ATOMS: atom_id res chain seq x y z
N ILE A 1 9.94 -19.37 13.59
CA ILE A 1 10.62 -18.08 13.31
C ILE A 1 10.51 -17.68 11.82
N PHE A 2 10.77 -18.56 10.84
CA PHE A 2 10.70 -18.23 9.39
C PHE A 2 9.35 -18.43 8.69
N ARG A 3 8.29 -18.82 9.42
CA ARG A 3 6.94 -19.01 8.86
C ARG A 3 6.32 -17.66 8.50
N GLY A 4 6.52 -17.22 7.26
CA GLY A 4 5.92 -15.99 6.73
C GLY A 4 6.83 -15.10 5.90
N ILE A 5 8.12 -15.45 5.72
CA ILE A 5 9.04 -14.68 4.88
C ILE A 5 8.59 -14.65 3.42
N SER A 6 8.20 -15.79 2.84
CA SER A 6 7.72 -15.86 1.46
C SER A 6 6.48 -14.99 1.22
N ALA A 7 5.52 -15.03 2.15
CA ALA A 7 4.35 -14.16 2.11
C ALA A 7 4.71 -12.68 2.30
N CYS A 8 5.75 -12.38 3.10
CA CYS A 8 6.28 -11.02 3.24
C CYS A 8 6.92 -10.53 1.93
N ALA A 9 7.75 -11.36 1.30
CA ALA A 9 8.41 -11.04 0.04
C ALA A 9 7.38 -10.76 -1.06
N VAL A 10 6.37 -11.63 -1.22
CA VAL A 10 5.30 -11.43 -2.21
C VAL A 10 4.54 -10.12 -1.95
N ARG A 11 4.22 -9.80 -0.68
CA ARG A 11 3.58 -8.54 -0.31
C ARG A 11 4.42 -7.34 -0.73
N GLU A 12 5.71 -7.33 -0.39
CA GLU A 12 6.62 -6.22 -0.72
C GLU A 12 6.83 -6.07 -2.22
N SER A 13 6.95 -7.19 -2.95
CA SER A 13 7.06 -7.17 -4.41
C SER A 13 5.82 -6.53 -5.05
N ILE A 14 4.62 -6.98 -4.69
CA ILE A 14 3.38 -6.42 -5.26
C ILE A 14 3.23 -4.96 -4.87
N TYR A 15 3.51 -4.60 -3.61
CA TYR A 15 3.41 -3.22 -3.14
C TYR A 15 4.39 -2.30 -3.88
N THR A 16 5.64 -2.71 -4.02
CA THR A 16 6.69 -1.93 -4.69
C THR A 16 6.43 -1.80 -6.19
N SER A 17 6.06 -2.90 -6.86
CA SER A 17 5.73 -2.87 -8.29
C SER A 17 4.51 -2.00 -8.57
N GLY A 18 3.45 -2.13 -7.77
CA GLY A 18 2.26 -1.30 -7.90
C GLY A 18 2.54 0.17 -7.63
N TYR A 19 3.34 0.48 -6.60
CA TYR A 19 3.71 1.85 -6.30
C TYR A 19 4.56 2.49 -7.40
N LEU A 20 5.66 1.84 -7.81
CA LEU A 20 6.58 2.40 -8.82
C LEU A 20 5.95 2.52 -10.22
N GLY A 21 5.07 1.59 -10.59
CA GLY A 21 4.40 1.63 -11.89
C GLY A 21 3.17 2.55 -11.89
N LEU A 22 2.30 2.41 -10.89
CA LEU A 22 0.99 3.07 -10.91
C LEU A 22 1.05 4.51 -10.39
N ALA A 23 1.87 4.83 -9.40
CA ALA A 23 1.94 6.18 -8.84
C ALA A 23 2.31 7.25 -9.89
N PRO A 24 3.38 7.11 -10.69
CA PRO A 24 3.72 8.13 -11.69
C PRO A 24 2.69 8.24 -12.81
N VAL A 25 2.07 7.12 -13.21
CA VAL A 25 1.00 7.10 -14.22
C VAL A 25 -0.23 7.84 -13.71
N VAL A 26 -0.67 7.54 -12.48
CA VAL A 26 -1.84 8.18 -11.88
C VAL A 26 -1.59 9.66 -11.64
N THR A 27 -0.44 10.04 -11.09
CA THR A 27 -0.07 11.46 -10.92
C THR A 27 -0.10 12.20 -12.26
N SER A 28 0.50 11.61 -13.31
CA SER A 28 0.53 12.22 -14.65
C SER A 28 -0.87 12.37 -15.26
N HIS A 29 -1.76 11.40 -15.01
CA HIS A 29 -3.16 11.49 -15.42
C HIS A 29 -3.91 12.55 -14.62
N LEU A 30 -3.69 12.65 -13.30
CA LEU A 30 -4.35 13.64 -12.45
C LEU A 30 -3.94 15.07 -12.81
N SER A 31 -2.64 15.34 -12.99
CA SER A 31 -2.16 16.68 -13.35
C SER A 31 -2.60 17.15 -14.73
N LYS A 32 -2.90 16.24 -15.67
CA LYS A 32 -3.31 16.58 -17.04
C LYS A 32 -4.82 16.68 -17.25
N ASN A 33 -5.60 15.91 -16.49
CA ASN A 33 -7.05 15.79 -16.73
C ASN A 33 -7.90 16.52 -15.69
N ILE A 34 -7.29 17.06 -14.63
CA ILE A 34 -8.01 17.74 -13.56
C ILE A 34 -7.34 19.09 -13.29
N ASP A 35 -8.03 20.17 -13.67
CA ASP A 35 -7.57 21.56 -13.49
C ASP A 35 -7.23 21.90 -12.03
N PHE A 36 -7.86 21.21 -11.06
CA PHE A 36 -7.56 21.38 -9.63
C PHE A 36 -6.09 21.09 -9.27
N PHE A 37 -5.45 20.15 -9.98
CA PHE A 37 -4.07 19.75 -9.76
C PHE A 37 -3.08 20.48 -10.67
N ASP A 38 -3.57 21.34 -11.57
CA ASP A 38 -2.71 22.14 -12.43
C ASP A 38 -1.91 23.15 -11.58
N GLY A 39 -0.61 23.24 -11.85
CA GLY A 39 0.33 24.04 -11.06
C GLY A 39 0.58 23.57 -9.61
N LYS A 40 0.01 22.44 -9.17
CA LYS A 40 0.16 21.92 -7.78
C LYS A 40 0.81 20.53 -7.75
N PRO A 41 2.13 20.42 -8.04
CA PRO A 41 2.82 19.14 -8.15
C PRO A 41 2.79 18.33 -6.84
N PHE A 42 2.88 18.99 -5.69
CA PHE A 42 2.81 18.32 -4.37
C PHE A 42 1.47 17.60 -4.15
N ALA A 43 0.35 18.28 -4.39
CA ALA A 43 -0.98 17.71 -4.20
C ALA A 43 -1.26 16.56 -5.18
N ALA A 44 -0.83 16.69 -6.44
CA ALA A 44 -0.94 15.64 -7.44
C ALA A 44 -0.13 14.40 -7.06
N ASN A 45 1.10 14.59 -6.56
CA ASN A 45 1.98 13.50 -6.12
C ASN A 45 1.40 12.74 -4.93
N ILE A 46 0.88 13.44 -3.91
CA ILE A 46 0.23 12.79 -2.77
C ILE A 46 -0.98 11.98 -3.21
N MET A 47 -1.84 12.56 -4.05
CA MET A 47 -3.04 11.89 -4.52
C MET A 47 -2.73 10.68 -5.39
N GLY A 48 -1.77 10.79 -6.31
CA GLY A 48 -1.33 9.67 -7.13
C GLY A 48 -0.69 8.55 -6.31
N ALA A 49 0.15 8.90 -5.32
CA ALA A 49 0.73 7.93 -4.38
C ALA A 49 -0.33 7.21 -3.53
N CYS A 50 -1.31 7.95 -3.01
CA CYS A 50 -2.42 7.38 -2.24
C CYS A 50 -3.27 6.43 -3.09
N ILE A 51 -3.66 6.82 -4.29
CA ILE A 51 -4.45 5.96 -5.20
C ILE A 51 -3.66 4.70 -5.54
N ALA A 52 -2.39 4.83 -5.93
CA ALA A 52 -1.53 3.68 -6.22
C ALA A 52 -1.38 2.75 -5.01
N GLY A 53 -1.17 3.31 -3.82
CA GLY A 53 -1.06 2.56 -2.57
C GLY A 53 -2.35 1.84 -2.17
N ILE A 54 -3.50 2.46 -2.39
CA ILE A 54 -4.82 1.85 -2.15
C ILE A 54 -5.05 0.72 -3.15
N THR A 55 -4.76 0.92 -4.44
CA THR A 55 -4.90 -0.13 -5.45
C THR A 55 -4.00 -1.32 -5.14
N ALA A 56 -2.71 -1.10 -4.86
CA ALA A 56 -1.79 -2.15 -4.45
C ALA A 56 -2.21 -2.81 -3.12
N GLY A 57 -2.70 -2.00 -2.17
CA GLY A 57 -3.27 -2.46 -0.92
C GLY A 57 -4.44 -3.41 -1.14
N THR A 58 -5.34 -3.10 -2.06
CA THR A 58 -6.52 -3.92 -2.40
C THR A 58 -6.13 -5.28 -2.96
N LEU A 59 -5.14 -5.31 -3.87
CA LEU A 59 -4.65 -6.55 -4.46
C LEU A 59 -3.92 -7.43 -3.44
N THR A 60 -3.21 -6.82 -2.49
CA THR A 60 -2.43 -7.54 -1.47
C THR A 60 -3.23 -7.89 -0.22
N HIS A 61 -4.36 -7.22 0.02
CA HIS A 61 -5.11 -7.34 1.27
C HIS A 61 -5.59 -8.78 1.55
N PRO A 62 -6.15 -9.54 0.59
CA PRO A 62 -6.54 -10.92 0.84
C PRO A 62 -5.37 -11.83 1.24
N ILE A 63 -4.18 -11.58 0.65
CA ILE A 63 -2.96 -12.33 0.97
C ILE A 63 -2.48 -12.01 2.39
N ASP A 64 -2.56 -10.74 2.79
CA ASP A 64 -2.21 -10.33 4.14
C ASP A 64 -3.19 -10.87 5.18
N THR A 65 -4.49 -10.90 4.88
CA THR A 65 -5.50 -11.53 5.75
C THR A 65 -5.21 -13.02 5.90
N ALA A 66 -4.98 -13.76 4.82
CA ALA A 66 -4.62 -15.18 4.91
C ALA A 66 -3.35 -15.39 5.77
N LYS A 67 -2.34 -14.53 5.61
CA LYS A 67 -1.11 -14.57 6.41
C LYS A 67 -1.37 -14.31 7.89
N THR A 68 -2.19 -13.32 8.25
CA THR A 68 -2.48 -13.00 9.66
C THR A 68 -3.21 -14.14 10.35
N VAL A 69 -4.15 -14.82 9.68
CA VAL A 69 -4.88 -15.94 10.31
C VAL A 69 -3.97 -17.14 10.57
N ILE A 70 -3.05 -17.45 9.65
CA ILE A 70 -2.04 -18.51 9.84
C ILE A 70 -1.09 -18.15 11.00
N GLN A 71 -0.70 -16.88 11.10
CA GLN A 71 0.19 -16.43 12.18
C GLN A 71 -0.53 -16.37 13.53
N ALA A 72 -1.84 -16.11 13.54
CA ALA A 72 -2.68 -16.16 14.73
C ALA A 72 -2.94 -17.60 15.19
N ASP A 73 -2.99 -18.58 14.28
CA ASP A 73 -3.06 -20.01 14.62
C ASP A 73 -1.69 -20.54 15.07
N LEU A 74 -1.32 -20.18 16.30
CA LEU A 74 -0.08 -20.62 16.96
C LEU A 74 0.02 -22.15 17.11
N SER A 75 -1.12 -22.86 17.11
CA SER A 75 -1.18 -24.31 17.22
C SER A 75 -1.05 -25.02 15.87
N ALA A 76 -1.09 -24.29 14.75
CA ALA A 76 -1.11 -24.79 13.38
C ALA A 76 -2.17 -25.90 13.14
N LYS A 77 -3.27 -25.87 13.91
CA LYS A 77 -4.29 -26.93 13.92
C LYS A 77 -5.34 -26.72 12.83
N GLN A 78 -5.59 -25.47 12.45
CA GLN A 78 -6.67 -25.08 11.55
C GLN A 78 -6.11 -24.50 10.24
N TYR A 79 -4.97 -23.81 10.28
CA TYR A 79 -4.40 -23.09 9.14
C TYR A 79 -2.92 -23.44 8.89
N SER A 80 -2.66 -24.65 8.37
CA SER A 80 -1.29 -25.15 8.17
C SER A 80 -0.51 -24.41 7.07
N THR A 81 -1.19 -23.87 6.05
CA THR A 81 -0.58 -23.17 4.90
C THR A 81 -1.51 -22.11 4.29
N ALA A 82 -0.92 -21.08 3.66
CA ALA A 82 -1.68 -19.97 3.08
C ALA A 82 -2.62 -20.35 1.94
N ARG A 83 -2.27 -21.40 1.20
CA ARG A 83 -3.12 -21.98 0.15
C ARG A 83 -4.35 -22.69 0.71
N ALA A 84 -4.26 -23.24 1.92
CA ALA A 84 -5.38 -23.88 2.60
C ALA A 84 -6.25 -22.85 3.34
N ALA A 85 -5.65 -21.79 3.86
CA ALA A 85 -6.38 -20.75 4.61
C ALA A 85 -7.36 -19.95 3.74
N PHE A 86 -6.98 -19.61 2.50
CA PHE A 86 -7.84 -18.87 1.59
C PHE A 86 -9.24 -19.49 1.37
N PRO A 87 -9.37 -20.75 0.92
CA PRO A 87 -10.68 -21.36 0.69
C PRO A 87 -11.46 -21.56 2.00
N MET A 88 -10.80 -21.80 3.13
CA MET A 88 -11.45 -21.90 4.44
C MET A 88 -12.07 -20.56 4.87
N LEU A 89 -11.34 -19.44 4.76
CA LEU A 89 -11.88 -18.11 5.07
C LEU A 89 -13.11 -17.74 4.22
N ILE A 90 -13.08 -18.11 2.95
CA ILE A 90 -14.20 -17.87 2.04
C ILE A 90 -15.41 -18.74 2.44
N ASN A 91 -15.18 -19.98 2.86
CA ASN A 91 -16.27 -20.87 3.28
C ASN A 91 -16.87 -20.47 4.64
N GLU A 92 -16.06 -19.96 5.57
CA GLU A 92 -16.52 -19.53 6.90
C GLU A 92 -17.28 -18.20 6.89
N GLY A 93 -16.88 -17.23 6.05
CA GLY A 93 -17.40 -15.86 6.12
C GLY A 93 -17.53 -15.13 4.79
N GLY A 94 -17.39 -15.85 3.66
CA GLY A 94 -17.49 -15.28 2.31
C GLY A 94 -16.33 -14.36 1.93
N ILE A 95 -16.50 -13.64 0.82
CA ILE A 95 -15.53 -12.65 0.32
C ILE A 95 -15.27 -11.50 1.32
N PRO A 96 -16.26 -10.98 2.08
CA PRO A 96 -16.01 -9.90 3.04
C PRO A 96 -15.04 -10.28 4.16
N SER A 97 -14.89 -11.56 4.49
CA SER A 97 -13.95 -12.02 5.52
C SER A 97 -12.49 -11.71 5.13
N LEU A 98 -12.18 -11.74 3.83
CA LEU A 98 -10.86 -11.43 3.28
C LEU A 98 -10.49 -9.95 3.40
N PHE A 99 -11.48 -9.06 3.51
CA PHE A 99 -11.33 -7.60 3.57
C PHE A 99 -11.49 -7.01 4.97
N LYS A 100 -11.49 -7.85 6.01
CA LYS A 100 -11.53 -7.39 7.41
C LYS A 100 -10.31 -6.52 7.72
N GLY A 101 -10.57 -5.28 8.13
CA GLY A 101 -9.54 -4.30 8.48
C GLY A 101 -8.99 -3.48 7.30
N TYR A 102 -9.56 -3.62 6.10
CA TYR A 102 -9.14 -2.86 4.91
C TYR A 102 -9.22 -1.34 5.08
N ILE A 103 -10.26 -0.83 5.76
CA ILE A 103 -10.42 0.62 6.01
C ILE A 103 -9.27 1.13 6.90
N SER A 104 -9.00 0.45 8.01
CA SER A 104 -7.89 0.82 8.92
C SER A 104 -6.54 0.81 8.18
N ARG A 105 -6.31 -0.19 7.33
CA ARG A 105 -5.12 -0.26 6.48
C ARG A 105 -5.03 0.93 5.52
N THR A 106 -6.13 1.29 4.89
CA THR A 106 -6.20 2.40 3.92
C THR A 106 -5.86 3.73 4.58
N VAL A 107 -6.47 4.03 5.73
CA VAL A 107 -6.18 5.24 6.51
C VAL A 107 -4.70 5.32 6.86
N ARG A 108 -4.11 4.21 7.32
CA ARG A 108 -2.68 4.12 7.64
C ARG A 108 -1.80 4.41 6.42
N ILE A 109 -2.13 3.87 5.25
CA ILE A 109 -1.38 4.08 4.00
C ILE A 109 -1.41 5.56 3.61
N CYS A 110 -2.59 6.18 3.60
CA CYS A 110 -2.74 7.59 3.25
C CYS A 110 -1.98 8.50 4.23
N GLY A 111 -2.09 8.24 5.54
CA GLY A 111 -1.35 9.01 6.55
C GLY A 111 0.16 8.88 6.39
N ALA A 112 0.67 7.67 6.13
CA ALA A 112 2.10 7.44 5.89
C ALA A 112 2.60 8.20 4.66
N PHE A 113 1.87 8.16 3.55
CA PHE A 113 2.25 8.90 2.34
C PHE A 113 2.22 10.41 2.54
N PHE A 114 1.22 10.93 3.26
CA PHE A 114 1.15 12.35 3.57
C PHE A 114 2.38 12.83 4.35
N VAL A 115 2.78 12.08 5.39
CA VAL A 115 3.96 12.41 6.22
C VAL A 115 5.24 12.30 5.38
N CYS A 116 5.44 11.19 4.67
CA CYS A 116 6.65 10.98 3.87
C CYS A 116 6.80 12.02 2.75
N MET A 117 5.71 12.37 2.06
CA MET A 117 5.75 13.38 0.99
C MET A 117 5.98 14.78 1.55
N SER A 118 5.40 15.12 2.70
CA SER A 118 5.67 16.39 3.38
C SER A 118 7.14 16.55 3.74
N ILE A 119 7.76 15.49 4.28
CA ILE A 119 9.20 15.48 4.61
C ILE A 119 10.04 15.59 3.33
N ARG A 120 9.63 14.91 2.25
CA ARG A 120 10.32 14.97 0.96
C ARG A 120 10.32 16.38 0.40
N GLU A 121 9.18 17.07 0.44
CA GLU A 121 9.06 18.46 -0.04
C GLU A 121 9.99 19.37 0.76
N TYR A 122 9.93 19.28 2.09
CA TYR A 122 10.81 20.05 2.97
C TYR A 122 12.30 19.81 2.69
N ALA A 123 12.69 18.57 2.42
CA ALA A 123 14.07 18.24 2.07
C ALA A 123 14.48 18.80 0.68
N LEU A 124 13.55 18.88 -0.27
CA LEU A 124 13.79 19.48 -1.59
C LEU A 124 13.98 20.98 -1.49
N ASP A 125 13.22 21.66 -0.64
CA ASP A 125 13.35 23.10 -0.41
C ASP A 125 14.76 23.43 0.12
N ILE A 126 15.22 22.72 1.16
CA ILE A 126 16.57 22.90 1.72
C ILE A 126 17.66 22.71 0.66
N LYS A 127 17.51 21.68 -0.19
CA LYS A 127 18.49 21.39 -1.24
C LYS A 127 18.50 22.47 -2.31
N THR A 128 17.34 23.00 -2.68
CA THR A 128 17.20 24.07 -3.67
C THR A 128 17.84 25.36 -3.16
N GLU A 129 17.61 25.71 -1.90
CA GLU A 129 18.25 26.86 -1.25
C GLU A 129 19.77 26.73 -1.18
N SER A 130 20.27 25.52 -0.87
CA SER A 130 21.70 25.25 -0.79
C SER A 130 22.39 25.33 -2.16
N SER A 131 21.73 24.86 -3.22
CA SER A 131 22.27 24.91 -4.58
C SER A 131 22.23 26.30 -5.21
N SER A 132 21.36 27.19 -4.73
CA SER A 132 21.31 28.58 -5.21
C SER A 132 22.33 29.50 -4.50
N ARG A 133 22.96 29.03 -3.42
CA ARG A 133 24.01 29.75 -2.66
C ARG A 133 25.44 29.31 -3.04
N ALA A 134 25.59 28.27 -3.84
CA ALA A 134 26.87 27.77 -4.37
C ALA A 134 27.11 28.31 -5.79
#